data_AF-A0A4Y7IEL9-F1
#
_entry.id   AF-A0A4Y7IEL9-F1
#
_cell.length_a   1.000
_cell.length_b   1.000
_cell.length_c   1.000
_cell.angle_alpha   90.00
_cell.angle_beta   90.00
_cell.angle_gamma   90.00
#
_symmetry.space_group_name_H-M   'P 1'
#
loop_
_entity.id
_entity.type
_entity.pdbx_description
1 polymer ?
#
loop_
_entity_poly.entity_id
_entity_poly.type
_entity_poly.pdbx_seq_one_letter_code
_entity_poly.pdbx_strand_id
1 'polypeptide(L)'
;MNLLLLPPLFDYSSMVASIRDVSVLLNSTNGVKPEKVVLPNELLKGFDVVDMINRSVESVCHGVVSCSDIPVIAARFTTNSLATG
;
A
#
# COMPACT_ATOMS: atom_id res chain seq x y z
N MET A 1 -17.13 30.69 18.61
CA MET A 1 -17.32 29.27 18.96
C MET A 1 -18.30 28.65 17.98
N ASN A 2 -17.82 28.25 16.81
CA ASN A 2 -18.51 27.26 15.99
C ASN A 2 -17.44 26.60 15.13
N LEU A 3 -17.04 25.39 15.52
CA LEU A 3 -16.01 24.61 14.84
C LEU A 3 -16.55 23.21 14.50
N LEU A 4 -17.81 23.14 14.08
CA LEU A 4 -18.47 21.93 13.59
C LEU A 4 -18.96 22.17 12.17
N LEU A 5 -18.02 22.21 11.22
CA LEU A 5 -18.22 22.04 9.77
C LEU A 5 -16.85 22.10 9.09
N LEU A 6 -15.95 21.18 9.47
CA LEU A 6 -14.90 20.76 8.56
C LEU A 6 -15.37 19.42 7.97
N PRO A 7 -15.36 19.24 6.64
CA PRO A 7 -15.64 17.93 6.04
C PRO A 7 -14.71 16.92 6.70
N PRO A 8 -15.16 15.67 6.95
CA PRO A 8 -14.37 14.71 7.70
C PRO A 8 -13.00 14.64 7.04
N LEU A 9 -11.99 15.07 7.79
CA LEU A 9 -10.61 14.86 7.39
C LEU A 9 -10.52 13.36 7.12
N PHE A 10 -10.36 13.00 5.85
CA PHE A 10 -9.98 11.65 5.47
C PHE A 10 -8.88 11.23 6.43
N ASP A 11 -9.13 10.19 7.21
CA ASP A 11 -8.15 9.67 8.15
C ASP A 11 -7.02 9.02 7.33
N TYR A 12 -6.10 9.85 6.83
CA TYR A 12 -4.92 9.42 6.09
C TYR A 12 -4.06 8.48 6.94
N SER A 13 -4.20 8.50 8.27
CA SER A 13 -3.55 7.53 9.15
C SER A 13 -3.98 6.10 8.82
N SER A 14 -5.26 5.89 8.50
CA SER A 14 -5.78 4.58 8.06
C SER A 14 -5.15 4.11 6.75
N MET A 15 -4.95 5.02 5.78
CA MET A 15 -4.25 4.73 4.52
C MET A 15 -2.79 4.36 4.77
N VAL A 16 -2.08 5.15 5.58
CA VAL A 16 -0.67 4.92 5.92
C VAL A 16 -0.48 3.62 6.71
N ALA A 17 -1.39 3.29 7.61
CA ALA A 17 -1.38 2.02 8.34
C ALA A 17 -1.59 0.83 7.40
N SER A 18 -2.58 0.90 6.50
CA SER A 18 -2.86 -0.18 5.53
C SER A 18 -1.68 -0.44 4.57
N ILE A 19 -0.94 0.61 4.20
CA ILE A 19 0.28 0.49 3.38
C ILE A 19 1.41 -0.18 4.17
N ARG A 20 1.53 0.11 5.48
CA ARG A 20 2.57 -0.49 6.35
C ARG A 20 2.30 -1.96 6.62
N ASP A 21 1.04 -2.30 6.89
CA ASP A 21 0.62 -3.67 7.21
C ASP A 21 0.37 -4.51 5.94
N VAL A 22 0.46 -3.87 4.76
CA VAL A 22 0.29 -4.49 3.44
C VAL A 22 -1.03 -5.25 3.26
N SER A 23 -1.96 -5.03 4.18
CA SER A 23 -3.33 -5.51 4.16
C SER A 23 -4.10 -5.03 2.93
N VAL A 24 -3.69 -3.88 2.35
CA VAL A 24 -4.21 -3.36 1.08
C VAL A 24 -3.89 -4.25 -0.14
N LEU A 25 -2.86 -5.12 -0.08
CA LEU A 25 -2.56 -6.09 -1.13
C LEU A 25 -3.44 -7.34 -1.06
N LEU A 26 -4.20 -7.54 0.03
CA LEU A 26 -5.05 -8.72 0.19
C LEU A 26 -6.32 -8.60 -0.64
N ASN A 27 -6.65 -9.68 -1.34
CA ASN A 27 -7.91 -9.82 -2.07
C ASN A 27 -9.04 -10.27 -1.12
N SER A 28 -10.28 -10.00 -1.51
CA SER A 28 -11.47 -10.41 -0.76
C SER A 28 -11.41 -11.91 -0.44
N THR A 29 -11.50 -12.23 0.84
CA THR A 29 -11.62 -13.62 1.31
C THR A 29 -12.91 -13.71 2.14
N ASN A 30 -13.76 -14.69 1.86
CA ASN A 30 -15.00 -14.95 2.61
C ASN A 30 -16.03 -13.80 2.64
N GLY A 31 -16.15 -13.03 1.55
CA GLY A 31 -17.15 -11.95 1.43
C GLY A 31 -16.77 -10.65 2.15
N VAL A 32 -15.58 -10.56 2.72
CA VAL A 32 -15.03 -9.31 3.28
C VAL A 32 -14.56 -8.42 2.13
N LYS A 33 -15.01 -7.16 2.11
CA LYS A 33 -14.54 -6.19 1.12
C LYS A 33 -13.02 -5.98 1.29
N PRO A 34 -12.22 -6.05 0.22
CA PRO A 34 -10.79 -5.83 0.30
C PRO A 34 -10.52 -4.38 0.69
N GLU A 35 -9.49 -4.13 1.50
CA GLU A 35 -9.13 -2.78 1.93
C GLU A 35 -8.76 -1.86 0.76
N LYS A 36 -8.33 -2.46 -0.35
CA LYS A 36 -8.05 -1.80 -1.63
C LYS A 36 -9.22 -1.01 -2.20
N VAL A 37 -10.47 -1.40 -1.91
CA VAL A 37 -11.68 -0.73 -2.44
C VAL A 37 -12.38 0.14 -1.41
N VAL A 38 -11.73 0.42 -0.28
CA VAL A 38 -12.23 1.38 0.71
C VAL A 38 -11.80 2.77 0.26
N LEU A 39 -12.70 3.76 0.37
CA LEU A 39 -12.54 5.13 -0.14
C LEU A 39 -11.12 5.75 0.02
N PRO A 40 -10.40 5.58 1.17
CA PRO A 40 -9.05 6.11 1.33
C PRO A 40 -7.98 5.45 0.44
N ASN A 41 -8.21 4.19 0.06
CA ASN A 41 -7.24 3.35 -0.66
C ASN A 41 -7.58 3.18 -2.15
N GLU A 42 -8.78 3.57 -2.60
CA GLU A 42 -9.18 3.48 -4.02
C GLU A 42 -8.26 4.27 -4.96
N LEU A 43 -7.60 5.31 -4.44
CA LEU A 43 -6.66 6.15 -5.20
C LEU A 43 -5.24 5.56 -5.31
N LEU A 44 -4.94 4.51 -4.54
CA LEU A 44 -3.63 3.85 -4.57
C LEU A 44 -3.42 3.11 -5.89
N LYS A 45 -2.20 3.20 -6.42
CA LYS A 45 -1.78 2.60 -7.70
C LYS A 45 -0.48 1.81 -7.52
N GLY A 46 -0.15 0.97 -8.51
CA GLY A 46 1.11 0.22 -8.55
C GLY A 46 1.08 -1.14 -7.85
N PHE A 47 -0.10 -1.61 -7.43
CA PHE A 47 -0.27 -2.95 -6.84
C PHE A 47 0.19 -4.07 -7.77
N ASP A 48 -0.02 -3.90 -9.07
CA ASP A 48 0.42 -4.79 -10.15
C ASP A 48 1.94 -4.88 -10.26
N VAL A 49 2.63 -3.76 -10.08
CA VAL A 49 4.11 -3.70 -10.08
C VAL A 49 4.67 -4.44 -8.87
N VAL A 50 4.06 -4.22 -7.69
CA VAL A 50 4.45 -4.93 -6.46
C VAL A 50 4.27 -6.44 -6.61
N ASP A 51 3.13 -6.88 -7.17
CA ASP A 51 2.85 -8.30 -7.43
C ASP A 51 3.85 -8.92 -8.40
N MET A 52 4.23 -8.18 -9.45
CA MET A 52 5.20 -8.63 -10.45
C MET A 52 6.61 -8.78 -9.85
N ILE A 53 7.03 -7.82 -9.04
CA ILE A 53 8.31 -7.90 -8.32
C ILE A 53 8.31 -9.10 -7.38
N ASN A 54 7.22 -9.28 -6.62
CA ASN A 54 7.10 -10.41 -5.71
C ASN A 54 7.23 -11.76 -6.43
N ARG A 55 6.50 -11.94 -7.54
CA ARG A 55 6.60 -13.17 -8.36
C ARG A 55 8.01 -13.38 -8.92
N SER A 56 8.66 -12.31 -9.36
CA SER A 56 10.02 -12.39 -9.90
C SER A 56 11.03 -12.77 -8.81
N VAL A 57 10.92 -12.18 -7.63
CA VAL A 57 11.79 -12.48 -6.49
C VAL A 57 11.55 -13.90 -5.99
N GLU A 58 10.30 -14.32 -5.79
CA GLU A 58 9.95 -15.68 -5.38
C GLU A 58 10.42 -16.74 -6.39
N SER A 59 10.43 -16.42 -7.69
CA SER A 59 10.93 -17.35 -8.72
C SER A 59 12.43 -17.63 -8.64
N VAL A 60 13.20 -16.72 -8.03
CA VAL A 60 14.66 -16.85 -7.84
C VAL A 60 14.99 -17.32 -6.43
N CYS A 61 14.27 -16.80 -5.44
CA CYS A 61 14.53 -16.95 -4.01
C CYS A 61 13.21 -17.11 -3.24
N HIS A 62 12.71 -18.34 -3.12
CA HIS A 62 11.48 -18.61 -2.38
C HIS A 62 11.56 -18.17 -0.91
N GLY A 63 10.62 -17.33 -0.47
CA GLY A 63 10.44 -16.93 0.93
C GLY A 63 11.53 -16.02 1.50
N VAL A 64 12.37 -15.40 0.66
CA VAL A 64 13.44 -14.50 1.12
C VAL A 64 12.92 -13.08 1.36
N VAL A 65 11.86 -12.67 0.66
CA VAL A 65 11.27 -11.33 0.78
C VAL A 65 9.80 -11.46 1.13
N SER A 66 9.37 -10.83 2.23
CA SER A 66 7.95 -10.76 2.56
C SER A 66 7.24 -9.75 1.65
N CYS A 67 5.97 -10.00 1.32
CA CYS A 67 5.12 -9.02 0.63
C CYS A 67 5.09 -7.65 1.35
N SER A 68 5.31 -7.63 2.66
CA SER A 68 5.42 -6.39 3.46
C SER A 68 6.65 -5.53 3.12
N ASP A 69 7.71 -6.18 2.65
CA ASP A 69 9.03 -5.55 2.50
C ASP A 69 9.18 -4.87 1.14
N ILE A 70 8.51 -5.39 0.10
CA ILE A 70 8.58 -4.85 -1.26
C ILE A 70 8.10 -3.39 -1.34
N PRO A 71 6.93 -3.01 -0.79
CA PRO A 71 6.49 -1.61 -0.81
C PRO A 71 7.41 -0.67 -0.04
N VAL A 72 7.96 -1.14 1.10
CA VAL A 72 8.88 -0.35 1.94
C VAL A 72 10.20 -0.10 1.21
N ILE A 73 10.75 -1.15 0.60
CA ILE A 73 11.98 -1.08 -0.19
C ILE A 73 11.76 -0.19 -1.41
N ALA A 74 10.66 -0.38 -2.15
CA ALA A 74 10.30 0.44 -3.29
C ALA A 74 10.21 1.92 -2.90
N ALA A 75 9.47 2.26 -1.84
CA ALA A 75 9.32 3.64 -1.37
C ALA A 75 10.67 4.33 -1.06
N ARG A 76 11.62 3.60 -0.46
CA ARG A 76 12.99 4.11 -0.21
C ARG A 76 13.76 4.38 -1.50
N PHE A 77 13.62 3.51 -2.50
CA PHE A 77 14.29 3.72 -3.79
C PHE A 77 13.66 4.86 -4.59
N THR A 78 12.35 5.06 -4.52
CA THR A 78 11.67 6.18 -5.22
C THR A 78 12.16 7.54 -4.71
N THR A 79 12.31 7.71 -3.39
CA THR A 79 12.79 8.97 -2.81
C THR A 79 14.24 9.26 -3.20
N ASN A 80 15.10 8.24 -3.24
CA ASN A 80 16.49 8.41 -3.67
C ASN A 80 16.60 8.74 -5.16
N SER A 81 15.70 8.18 -5.99
CA SER A 81 15.65 8.48 -7.42
C SER A 81 15.08 9.86 -7.74
N LEU A 82 14.22 10.41 -6.88
CA LEU A 82 13.69 11.79 -7.01
C LEU A 82 14.66 12.85 -6.47
N ALA A 83 15.52 12.49 -5.50
CA ALA A 83 16.54 13.37 -4.93
C ALA A 83 17.79 13.53 -5.81
N THR A 84 17.89 12.80 -6.93
CA THR A 84 19.01 12.83 -7.87
C THR A 84 18.65 13.36 -9.27
N GLY A 85 17.49 14.03 -9.39
CA GLY A 85 17.08 14.75 -10.61
C GLY A 85 17.50 16.21 -10.60
#